data_AF-A0A7S4N353-F1
#
_entry.id   AF-A0A7S4N353-F1
#
_cell.length_a   1.000
_cell.length_b   1.000
_cell.length_c   1.000
_cell.angle_alpha   90.00
_cell.angle_beta   90.00
_cell.angle_gamma   90.00
#
_symmetry.space_group_name_H-M   'P 1'
#
loop_
_entity.id
_entity.type
_entity.pdbx_description
1 polymer ?
#
loop_
_entity_poly.entity_id
_entity_poly.type
_entity_poly.pdbx_seq_one_letter_code
_entity_poly.pdbx_strand_id
1 'polypeptide(L)'
;NDPAVHDSYFTRPTPAQIAHYTTDLVTAVRNRDLPHLRSVLRQEQTEEQDEEGEDDQHQHQRSCSRRGGGRLDCRNRFGESLLHAACRRGYDDVARFLLVEAGVSIRARDDYGRTPLHDACWTAHPNYDLMDVLLKNGGRDAAELLLVHDVRGHVPFDYARREHWKGWIQFVEERKELLREVMS
;
A
#
# COMPACT_ATOMS: atom_id res chain seq x y z
N ASN A 1 -2.99 8.72 32.57
CA ASN A 1 -3.93 9.48 31.72
C ASN A 1 -3.15 9.99 30.53
N ASP A 2 -3.14 9.22 29.46
CA ASP A 2 -2.57 9.68 28.19
C ASP A 2 -3.72 10.19 27.33
N PRO A 3 -3.86 11.51 27.14
CA PRO A 3 -4.92 12.08 26.34
C PRO A 3 -4.47 12.05 24.87
N ALA A 4 -5.27 11.41 24.01
CA ALA A 4 -5.19 11.45 22.54
C ALA A 4 -4.48 10.30 21.79
N VAL A 5 -4.70 9.04 22.16
CA VAL A 5 -4.80 8.00 21.11
C VAL A 5 -6.20 8.12 20.51
N HIS A 6 -6.40 9.14 19.67
CA HIS A 6 -7.67 9.39 19.02
C HIS A 6 -8.06 8.16 18.18
N ASP A 7 -9.27 7.66 18.42
CA ASP A 7 -10.02 6.64 17.68
C ASP A 7 -10.16 6.92 16.16
N SER A 8 -9.57 8.01 15.65
CA SER A 8 -9.77 8.53 14.29
C SER A 8 -8.78 8.02 13.24
N TYR A 9 -7.86 7.11 13.57
CA TYR A 9 -6.82 6.65 12.64
C TYR A 9 -7.02 5.23 12.10
N PHE A 10 -7.94 4.46 12.66
CA PHE A 10 -8.25 3.10 12.21
C PHE A 10 -9.41 3.12 11.24
N THR A 11 -9.14 3.38 9.97
CA THR A 11 -10.17 3.25 8.94
C THR A 11 -10.49 1.77 8.77
N ARG A 12 -11.56 1.31 9.42
CA ARG A 12 -12.07 -0.05 9.23
C ARG A 12 -12.30 -0.28 7.73
N PRO A 13 -11.90 -1.45 7.20
CA PRO A 13 -12.15 -1.76 5.81
C PRO A 13 -13.65 -1.73 5.53
N THR A 14 -14.03 -1.13 4.40
CA THR A 14 -15.45 -1.08 4.01
C THR A 14 -15.95 -2.47 3.66
N PRO A 15 -17.26 -2.75 3.76
CA PRO A 15 -17.82 -4.02 3.32
C PRO A 15 -17.45 -4.39 1.87
N ALA A 16 -17.35 -3.38 0.99
CA ALA A 16 -16.88 -3.57 -0.38
C ALA A 16 -15.42 -4.03 -0.46
N GLN A 17 -14.51 -3.38 0.29
CA GLN A 17 -13.11 -3.79 0.36
C GLN A 17 -12.94 -5.21 0.89
N ILE A 18 -13.76 -5.62 1.86
CA ILE A 18 -13.76 -6.99 2.40
C ILE A 18 -14.28 -7.97 1.35
N ALA A 19 -15.38 -7.65 0.66
CA ALA A 19 -15.94 -8.51 -0.37
C ALA A 19 -14.99 -8.72 -1.55
N HIS A 20 -14.20 -7.69 -1.90
CA HIS A 20 -13.20 -7.76 -2.94
C HIS A 20 -11.91 -8.48 -2.52
N TYR A 21 -11.69 -8.75 -1.23
CA TYR A 21 -10.53 -9.49 -0.76
C TYR A 21 -10.74 -11.00 -0.96
N THR A 22 -10.64 -11.44 -2.21
CA THR A 22 -10.90 -12.83 -2.59
C THR A 22 -9.66 -13.70 -2.52
N THR A 23 -9.86 -15.00 -2.31
CA THR A 23 -8.77 -16.00 -2.32
C THR A 23 -7.99 -15.98 -3.64
N ASP A 24 -8.66 -15.71 -4.75
CA ASP A 24 -8.06 -15.61 -6.08
C ASP A 24 -7.01 -14.48 -6.15
N LEU A 25 -7.37 -13.26 -5.76
CA LEU A 25 -6.43 -12.12 -5.74
C LEU A 25 -5.27 -12.35 -4.77
N VAL A 26 -5.56 -12.88 -3.58
CA VAL A 26 -4.52 -13.20 -2.60
C VAL A 26 -3.57 -14.27 -3.15
N THR A 27 -4.10 -15.27 -3.85
CA THR A 27 -3.29 -16.33 -4.46
C THR A 27 -2.43 -15.77 -5.60
N ALA A 28 -2.97 -14.87 -6.42
CA ALA A 28 -2.21 -14.17 -7.45
C ALA A 28 -1.02 -13.38 -6.87
N VAL A 29 -1.24 -12.61 -5.79
CA VAL A 29 -0.15 -11.91 -5.07
C VAL A 29 0.87 -12.91 -4.51
N ARG A 30 0.39 -14.01 -3.90
CA ARG A 30 1.28 -15.05 -3.33
C ARG A 30 2.13 -15.74 -4.39
N ASN A 31 1.62 -15.88 -5.61
CA ASN A 31 2.29 -16.50 -6.74
C ASN A 31 3.04 -15.50 -7.64
N ARG A 32 3.01 -14.20 -7.31
CA ARG A 32 3.55 -13.10 -8.14
C ARG A 32 2.96 -13.09 -9.57
N ASP A 33 1.69 -13.42 -9.70
CA ASP A 33 0.97 -13.47 -10.98
C ASP A 33 0.53 -12.05 -11.41
N LEU A 34 1.50 -11.26 -11.88
CA LEU A 34 1.25 -9.93 -12.43
C LEU A 34 0.32 -9.94 -13.66
N PRO A 35 0.41 -10.91 -14.60
CA PRO A 35 -0.56 -11.00 -15.69
C PRO A 35 -2.01 -11.08 -15.22
N HIS A 36 -2.30 -11.92 -14.21
CA HIS A 36 -3.64 -12.02 -13.63
C HIS A 36 -4.08 -10.71 -12.96
N LEU A 37 -3.21 -10.12 -12.13
CA LEU A 37 -3.51 -8.85 -11.46
C LEU A 37 -3.78 -7.71 -12.46
N ARG A 38 -3.03 -7.65 -13.57
CA ARG A 38 -3.28 -6.72 -14.67
C ARG A 38 -4.57 -7.00 -15.42
N SER A 39 -4.94 -8.28 -15.58
CA SER A 39 -6.22 -8.67 -16.17
C SER A 39 -7.38 -8.17 -15.33
N VAL A 40 -7.31 -8.35 -14.00
CA VAL A 40 -8.32 -7.82 -13.07
C VAL A 40 -8.43 -6.31 -13.19
N LEU A 41 -7.29 -5.60 -13.14
CA LEU A 41 -7.26 -4.14 -13.28
C LEU A 41 -7.82 -3.66 -14.63
N ARG A 42 -7.73 -4.46 -15.70
CA ARG A 42 -8.30 -4.12 -17.01
C ARG A 42 -9.81 -4.31 -17.04
N GLN A 43 -10.32 -5.39 -16.45
CA GLN A 43 -11.76 -5.69 -16.44
C GLN A 43 -12.55 -4.55 -15.79
N GLU A 44 -12.05 -4.01 -14.67
CA GLU A 44 -12.66 -2.85 -14.00
C GLU A 44 -12.81 -1.62 -14.91
N GLN A 45 -11.84 -1.38 -15.79
CA GLN A 45 -11.86 -0.22 -16.69
C GLN A 45 -12.89 -0.34 -17.81
N THR A 46 -13.42 -1.55 -18.02
CA THR A 46 -14.37 -1.84 -19.09
C THR A 46 -15.80 -1.75 -18.56
N GLU A 47 -16.04 -2.23 -17.33
CA GLU A 47 -17.36 -2.15 -16.66
C GLU A 47 -17.82 -0.69 -16.45
N GLU A 48 -16.90 0.26 -16.32
CA GLU A 48 -17.22 1.69 -16.17
C GLU A 48 -17.66 2.37 -17.49
N GLN A 49 -17.41 1.78 -18.66
CA GLN A 49 -17.74 2.38 -19.97
C GLN A 49 -19.13 1.97 -20.48
N ASP A 50 -19.71 0.89 -19.95
CA ASP A 50 -20.99 0.34 -20.42
C ASP A 50 -22.22 1.00 -19.76
N GLU A 51 -22.04 1.84 -18.72
CA GLU A 51 -23.13 2.64 -18.12
C GLU A 51 -23.29 4.04 -18.75
N GLU A 52 -22.41 4.46 -19.67
CA GLU A 52 -22.50 5.75 -20.38
C GLU A 52 -23.27 5.66 -21.72
N GLY A 53 -24.33 4.86 -21.76
CA GLY A 53 -25.24 4.76 -22.90
C GLY A 53 -26.58 5.42 -22.60
N GLU A 54 -26.85 6.55 -23.28
CA GLU A 54 -28.09 7.35 -23.33
C GLU A 54 -28.04 8.66 -22.51
N ASP A 55 -27.27 9.66 -22.97
CA ASP A 55 -27.83 10.99 -23.28
C ASP A 55 -26.81 11.95 -23.94
N ASP A 56 -27.36 12.73 -24.86
CA ASP A 56 -26.71 13.61 -25.83
C ASP A 56 -25.75 14.68 -25.28
N GLN A 57 -24.68 14.89 -26.05
CA GLN A 57 -24.01 16.18 -26.30
C GLN A 57 -23.65 17.04 -25.08
N HIS A 58 -22.66 16.63 -24.30
CA HIS A 58 -21.79 17.61 -23.63
C HIS A 58 -20.32 17.22 -23.82
N GLN A 59 -19.63 18.04 -24.63
CA GLN A 59 -18.17 18.14 -24.56
C GLN A 59 -17.81 18.56 -23.12
N HIS A 60 -17.45 17.58 -22.32
CA HIS A 60 -16.71 17.82 -21.10
C HIS A 60 -15.57 16.81 -21.09
N GLN A 61 -14.37 17.33 -21.29
CA GLN A 61 -13.14 16.73 -20.77
C GLN A 61 -13.36 16.43 -19.29
N ARG A 62 -13.89 15.25 -18.98
CA ARG A 62 -13.78 14.67 -17.66
C ARG A 62 -12.49 13.87 -17.69
N SER A 63 -11.42 14.58 -17.34
CA SER A 63 -10.23 13.95 -16.77
C SER A 63 -10.69 13.24 -15.50
N CYS A 64 -11.13 11.99 -15.62
CA CYS A 64 -11.44 11.14 -14.48
C CYS A 64 -10.12 10.89 -13.76
N SER A 65 -9.91 11.63 -12.67
CA SER A 65 -8.74 11.49 -11.81
C SER A 65 -8.77 10.10 -11.15
N ARG A 66 -8.19 9.11 -11.83
CA ARG A 66 -7.96 7.75 -11.31
C ARG A 66 -6.91 7.82 -10.21
N ARG A 67 -7.37 7.92 -8.96
CA ARG A 67 -6.53 7.83 -7.75
C ARG A 67 -7.12 6.95 -6.64
N GLY A 68 -8.07 6.08 -6.94
CA GLY A 68 -8.60 5.09 -6.00
C GLY A 68 -8.34 3.69 -6.50
N GLY A 69 -7.65 2.85 -5.71
CA GLY A 69 -7.14 1.54 -6.13
C GLY A 69 -8.16 0.45 -6.48
N GLY A 70 -9.40 0.80 -6.85
CA GLY A 70 -10.44 -0.13 -7.29
C GLY A 70 -10.63 -1.34 -6.37
N ARG A 71 -10.92 -2.50 -6.95
CA ARG A 71 -10.98 -3.82 -6.32
C ARG A 71 -9.64 -4.26 -5.76
N LEU A 72 -8.52 -3.68 -6.20
CA LEU A 72 -7.18 -4.01 -5.71
C LEU A 72 -6.82 -3.29 -4.39
N ASP A 73 -7.54 -2.23 -4.00
CA ASP A 73 -7.51 -1.66 -2.63
C ASP A 73 -8.44 -2.44 -1.69
N CYS A 74 -8.54 -3.75 -1.89
CA CYS A 74 -9.27 -4.65 -1.01
C CYS A 74 -8.46 -4.97 0.24
N ARG A 75 -9.18 -5.30 1.31
CA ARG A 75 -8.61 -5.56 2.64
C ARG A 75 -9.36 -6.70 3.30
N ASN A 76 -8.66 -7.57 4.00
CA ASN A 76 -9.33 -8.62 4.75
C ASN A 76 -10.06 -8.06 5.99
N ARG A 77 -10.75 -8.95 6.71
CA ARG A 77 -11.47 -8.61 7.96
C ARG A 77 -10.59 -8.02 9.08
N PHE A 78 -9.26 -8.11 8.96
CA PHE A 78 -8.28 -7.58 9.88
C PHE A 78 -7.61 -6.31 9.34
N GLY A 79 -8.10 -5.73 8.24
CA GLY A 79 -7.54 -4.54 7.61
C GLY A 79 -6.28 -4.78 6.76
N GLU A 80 -5.77 -6.01 6.65
CA GLU A 80 -4.60 -6.28 5.81
C GLU A 80 -4.95 -6.18 4.32
N SER A 81 -4.26 -5.29 3.61
CA SER A 81 -4.40 -5.10 2.16
C SER A 81 -3.53 -6.06 1.34
N LEU A 82 -3.74 -6.10 0.02
CA LEU A 82 -2.83 -6.82 -0.90
C LEU A 82 -1.38 -6.30 -0.80
N LEU A 83 -1.19 -5.01 -0.54
CA LEU A 83 0.14 -4.42 -0.37
C LEU A 83 0.85 -4.94 0.88
N HIS A 84 0.14 -5.17 1.99
CA HIS A 84 0.71 -5.84 3.18
C HIS A 84 1.25 -7.23 2.80
N ALA A 85 0.46 -8.01 2.07
CA ALA A 85 0.85 -9.36 1.65
C ALA A 85 2.09 -9.35 0.73
N ALA A 86 2.18 -8.39 -0.20
CA ALA A 86 3.34 -8.21 -1.06
C ALA A 86 4.60 -7.80 -0.26
N CYS A 87 4.46 -6.83 0.66
CA CYS A 87 5.55 -6.33 1.49
C CYS A 87 6.13 -7.41 2.40
N ARG A 88 5.27 -8.17 3.09
CA ARG A 88 5.68 -9.27 3.99
C ARG A 88 6.49 -10.35 3.27
N ARG A 89 6.24 -10.53 1.96
CA ARG A 89 6.96 -11.50 1.12
C ARG A 89 8.17 -10.92 0.42
N GLY A 90 8.40 -9.60 0.50
CA GLY A 90 9.50 -8.96 -0.21
C GLY A 90 9.28 -8.84 -1.72
N TYR A 91 8.03 -8.83 -2.21
CA TYR A 91 7.73 -8.77 -3.64
C TYR A 91 7.65 -7.32 -4.12
N ASP A 92 8.81 -6.75 -4.46
CA ASP A 92 8.98 -5.37 -4.93
C ASP A 92 8.26 -5.11 -6.26
N ASP A 93 8.22 -6.10 -7.16
CA ASP A 93 7.50 -6.04 -8.44
C ASP A 93 5.99 -5.93 -8.25
N VAL A 94 5.41 -6.74 -7.36
CA VAL A 94 3.99 -6.70 -7.01
C VAL A 94 3.66 -5.41 -6.25
N ALA A 95 4.51 -4.98 -5.31
CA ALA A 95 4.33 -3.72 -4.60
C ALA A 95 4.33 -2.52 -5.57
N ARG A 96 5.26 -2.51 -6.54
CA ARG A 96 5.33 -1.49 -7.58
C ARG A 96 4.07 -1.47 -8.44
N PHE A 97 3.60 -2.64 -8.88
CA PHE A 97 2.35 -2.77 -9.62
C PHE A 97 1.17 -2.17 -8.84
N LEU A 98 1.01 -2.56 -7.58
CA LEU A 98 -0.10 -2.11 -6.74
C LEU A 98 -0.07 -0.59 -6.53
N LEU A 99 1.10 0.01 -6.31
CA LEU A 99 1.23 1.46 -6.08
C LEU A 99 1.10 2.28 -7.38
N VAL A 100 1.72 1.84 -8.46
CA VAL A 100 1.90 2.65 -9.68
C VAL A 100 0.81 2.38 -10.72
N GLU A 101 0.50 1.11 -10.98
CA GLU A 101 -0.47 0.73 -12.01
C GLU A 101 -1.88 0.70 -11.44
N ALA A 102 -2.06 0.06 -10.28
CA ALA A 102 -3.38 -0.05 -9.65
C ALA A 102 -3.76 1.20 -8.83
N GLY A 103 -2.79 2.01 -8.40
CA GLY A 103 -3.07 3.21 -7.60
C GLY A 103 -3.58 2.90 -6.18
N VAL A 104 -3.18 1.76 -5.62
CA VAL A 104 -3.53 1.36 -4.26
C VAL A 104 -2.84 2.28 -3.25
N SER A 105 -3.58 2.70 -2.22
CA SER A 105 -3.01 3.54 -1.18
C SER A 105 -2.02 2.77 -0.31
N ILE A 106 -0.85 3.36 -0.08
CA ILE A 106 0.12 2.84 0.90
C ILE A 106 -0.33 3.05 2.35
N ARG A 107 -1.32 3.93 2.60
CA ARG A 107 -1.81 4.29 3.94
C ARG A 107 -2.73 3.25 4.58
N ALA A 108 -2.89 2.08 3.95
CA ALA A 108 -3.65 0.98 4.54
C ALA A 108 -3.05 0.62 5.92
N ARG A 109 -3.92 0.34 6.90
CA ARG A 109 -3.54 -0.14 8.22
C ARG A 109 -4.35 -1.36 8.60
N ASP A 110 -3.70 -2.34 9.23
CA ASP A 110 -4.37 -3.49 9.83
C ASP A 110 -4.95 -3.16 11.21
N ASP A 111 -5.63 -4.13 11.83
CA ASP A 111 -6.24 -4.01 13.17
C ASP A 111 -5.22 -3.73 14.28
N TYR A 112 -3.93 -3.99 14.05
CA TYR A 112 -2.84 -3.63 14.95
C TYR A 112 -2.25 -2.26 14.63
N GLY A 113 -2.81 -1.51 13.67
CA GLY A 113 -2.27 -0.23 13.23
C GLY A 113 -1.00 -0.34 12.39
N ARG A 114 -0.59 -1.55 12.00
CA ARG A 114 0.59 -1.76 11.17
C ARG A 114 0.28 -1.34 9.74
N THR A 115 1.29 -0.78 9.10
CA THR A 115 1.27 -0.32 7.71
C THR A 115 2.04 -1.32 6.84
N PRO A 116 1.95 -1.26 5.50
CA PRO A 116 2.78 -2.11 4.64
C PRO A 116 4.29 -1.97 4.89
N LEU A 117 4.75 -0.80 5.36
CA LEU A 117 6.16 -0.60 5.74
C LEU A 117 6.58 -1.42 6.96
N HIS A 118 5.68 -1.65 7.93
CA HIS A 118 5.97 -2.54 9.05
C HIS A 118 6.24 -3.97 8.56
N ASP A 119 5.40 -4.46 7.64
CA ASP A 119 5.59 -5.78 7.03
C ASP A 119 6.86 -5.84 6.16
N ALA A 120 7.23 -4.75 5.46
CA ALA A 120 8.46 -4.67 4.67
C ALA A 120 9.74 -4.75 5.52
N CYS A 121 9.70 -4.24 6.76
CA CYS A 121 10.81 -4.35 7.71
C CYS A 121 10.83 -5.67 8.49
N TRP A 122 9.70 -6.40 8.52
CA TRP A 122 9.57 -7.66 9.25
C TRP A 122 10.05 -8.86 8.43
N THR A 123 11.33 -8.86 8.07
CA THR A 123 11.96 -9.89 7.24
C THR A 123 13.24 -10.45 7.88
N ALA A 124 13.67 -11.63 7.41
CA ALA A 124 14.92 -12.22 7.86
C ALA A 124 16.15 -11.44 7.35
N HIS A 125 16.08 -10.93 6.11
CA HIS A 125 17.10 -10.11 5.48
C HIS A 125 16.46 -8.83 4.95
N PRO A 126 17.14 -7.66 5.03
CA PRO A 126 16.59 -6.40 4.59
C PRO A 126 16.38 -6.41 3.07
N ASN A 127 15.19 -6.00 2.63
CA ASN A 127 14.88 -5.81 1.22
C ASN A 127 14.85 -4.30 0.91
N TYR A 128 16.01 -3.77 0.53
CA TYR A 128 16.17 -2.35 0.22
C TYR A 128 15.46 -1.96 -1.08
N ASP A 129 15.36 -2.86 -2.06
CA ASP A 129 14.68 -2.59 -3.33
C ASP A 129 13.17 -2.40 -3.12
N LEU A 130 12.55 -3.27 -2.31
CA LEU A 130 11.16 -3.09 -1.89
C LEU A 130 10.96 -1.76 -1.15
N MET A 131 11.85 -1.44 -0.21
CA MET A 131 11.75 -0.17 0.53
C MET A 131 11.90 1.03 -0.42
N ASP A 132 12.80 0.96 -1.41
CA ASP A 132 12.95 1.97 -2.44
C ASP A 132 11.68 2.13 -3.30
N VAL A 133 11.06 1.01 -3.70
CA VAL A 133 9.78 1.02 -4.42
C VAL A 133 8.70 1.71 -3.57
N LEU A 134 8.60 1.39 -2.29
CA LEU A 134 7.59 1.97 -1.41
C LEU A 134 7.81 3.47 -1.20
N LEU A 135 9.05 3.90 -0.95
CA LEU A 135 9.37 5.31 -0.72
C LEU A 135 9.22 6.17 -1.98
N LYS A 136 9.71 5.68 -3.14
CA LYS A 136 9.64 6.42 -4.40
C LYS A 136 8.22 6.55 -4.93
N ASN A 137 7.41 5.48 -4.82
CA ASN A 137 6.06 5.47 -5.40
C ASN A 137 4.96 5.86 -4.40
N GLY A 138 5.19 5.68 -3.10
CA GLY A 138 4.29 6.16 -2.05
C GLY A 138 4.57 7.60 -1.61
N GLY A 139 5.69 8.21 -2.03
CA GLY A 139 6.01 9.63 -1.84
C GLY A 139 5.89 10.08 -0.38
N ARG A 140 5.17 11.19 -0.16
CA ARG A 140 4.94 11.80 1.17
C ARG A 140 4.29 10.87 2.16
N ASP A 141 3.31 10.12 1.71
CA ASP A 141 2.64 9.16 2.57
C ASP A 141 3.64 8.09 3.04
N ALA A 142 4.48 7.56 2.17
CA ALA A 142 5.46 6.54 2.56
C ALA A 142 6.45 7.05 3.61
N ALA A 143 6.99 8.26 3.44
CA ALA A 143 7.94 8.83 4.40
C ALA A 143 7.29 9.11 5.76
N GLU A 144 6.06 9.64 5.78
CA GLU A 144 5.30 9.84 7.03
C GLU A 144 5.08 8.50 7.76
N LEU A 145 4.73 7.45 7.00
CA LEU A 145 4.45 6.14 7.56
C LEU A 145 5.68 5.43 8.15
N LEU A 146 6.92 5.88 7.87
CA LEU A 146 8.13 5.40 8.55
C LEU A 146 8.17 5.78 10.04
N LEU A 147 7.39 6.79 10.43
CA LEU A 147 7.34 7.32 11.80
C LEU A 147 6.07 6.92 12.55
N VAL A 148 5.16 6.21 11.88
CA VAL A 148 3.88 5.81 12.46
C VAL A 148 4.07 4.62 13.40
N HIS A 149 3.45 4.73 14.57
CA HIS A 149 3.39 3.66 15.55
C HIS A 149 2.19 2.73 15.33
N ASP A 150 2.42 1.43 15.51
CA ASP A 150 1.37 0.43 15.69
C ASP A 150 0.74 0.54 17.11
N VAL A 151 -0.27 -0.29 17.40
CA VAL A 151 -0.93 -0.31 18.72
C VAL A 151 0.00 -0.71 19.89
N ARG A 152 1.19 -1.23 19.59
CA ARG A 152 2.22 -1.59 20.57
C ARG A 152 3.27 -0.47 20.75
N GLY A 153 3.14 0.62 20.01
CA GLY A 153 4.08 1.75 20.04
C GLY A 153 5.30 1.58 19.12
N HIS A 154 5.35 0.53 18.30
CA HIS A 154 6.50 0.27 17.42
C HIS A 154 6.34 0.94 16.07
N VAL A 155 7.43 1.50 15.54
CA VAL A 155 7.53 1.98 14.16
C VAL A 155 8.01 0.87 13.21
N PRO A 156 7.94 1.03 11.86
CA PRO A 156 8.40 0.00 10.94
C PRO A 156 9.81 -0.53 11.22
N PHE A 157 10.78 0.35 11.50
CA PHE A 157 12.17 -0.06 11.73
C PHE A 157 12.38 -0.83 13.05
N ASP A 158 11.46 -0.74 14.03
CA ASP A 158 11.53 -1.56 15.25
C ASP A 158 11.34 -3.05 14.95
N TYR A 159 10.68 -3.39 13.83
CA TYR A 159 10.52 -4.77 13.37
C TYR A 159 11.76 -5.30 12.60
N ALA A 160 12.70 -4.42 12.23
CA ALA A 160 13.93 -4.82 11.58
C ALA A 160 14.88 -5.51 12.56
N ARG A 161 15.48 -6.62 12.14
CA ARG A 161 16.46 -7.34 12.96
C ARG A 161 17.67 -6.46 13.29
N ARG A 162 18.08 -6.49 14.56
CA ARG A 162 19.20 -5.67 15.09
C ARG A 162 20.51 -5.87 14.34
N GLU A 163 20.78 -7.08 13.86
CA GLU A 163 21.96 -7.40 13.07
C GLU A 163 22.06 -6.64 11.74
N HIS A 164 20.93 -6.15 11.21
CA HIS A 164 20.85 -5.40 9.96
C HIS A 164 20.71 -3.89 10.14
N TRP A 165 20.68 -3.39 11.39
CA TRP A 165 20.49 -1.96 11.65
C TRP A 165 21.53 -1.06 10.99
N LYS A 166 22.80 -1.49 10.94
CA LYS A 166 23.85 -0.72 10.24
C LYS A 166 23.50 -0.50 8.77
N GLY A 167 22.95 -1.53 8.11
CA GLY A 167 22.53 -1.45 6.72
C GLY A 167 21.31 -0.56 6.52
N TRP A 168 20.30 -0.66 7.41
CA TRP A 168 19.14 0.23 7.38
C TRP A 168 19.51 1.70 7.64
N ILE A 169 20.42 1.96 8.59
CA ILE A 169 20.92 3.31 8.86
C ILE A 169 21.62 3.86 7.61
N GLN A 170 22.50 3.07 6.98
CA GLN A 170 23.15 3.47 5.74
C GLN A 170 22.14 3.73 4.61
N PHE A 171 21.15 2.85 4.45
CA PHE A 171 20.09 2.99 3.45
C PHE A 171 19.33 4.32 3.61
N VAL A 172 18.95 4.67 4.85
CA VAL A 172 18.26 5.91 5.18
C VAL A 172 19.17 7.12 4.98
N GLU A 173 20.45 7.02 5.39
CA GLU A 173 21.47 8.07 5.19
C GLU A 173 21.61 8.46 3.73
N GLU A 174 21.77 7.46 2.85
CA GLU A 174 21.89 7.64 1.40
C GLU A 174 20.65 8.28 0.76
N ARG A 175 19.51 8.27 1.46
CA ARG A 175 18.20 8.75 0.98
C ARG A 175 17.67 9.92 1.79
N LYS A 176 18.50 10.55 2.64
CA LYS A 176 18.09 11.67 3.49
C LYS A 176 17.48 12.81 2.71
N GLU A 177 18.03 13.17 1.56
CA GLU A 177 17.49 14.26 0.74
C GLU A 177 16.11 13.90 0.17
N LEU A 178 15.93 12.66 -0.29
CA LEU A 178 14.62 12.17 -0.74
C LEU A 178 13.60 12.23 0.40
N LEU A 179 13.97 11.80 1.61
CA LEU A 179 13.08 11.88 2.76
C LEU A 179 12.82 13.33 3.20
N ARG A 180 13.81 14.21 3.06
CA ARG A 180 13.71 15.63 3.44
C ARG A 180 12.78 16.41 2.52
N GLU A 181 12.91 16.26 1.21
CA GLU A 181 12.02 16.89 0.21
C GLU A 181 10.57 16.44 0.39
N VAL A 182 10.40 15.19 0.79
CA VAL A 182 9.10 14.57 0.98
C VAL A 182 8.44 15.00 2.31
N MET A 183 9.24 15.39 3.31
CA MET A 183 8.77 15.83 4.63
C MET A 183 8.61 17.35 4.78
N SER A 184 9.26 18.18 3.96
CA SER A 184 9.10 19.65 3.93
C SER A 184 7.74 20.08 3.40
#